data_AF-A0AAU3BGZ1-F1
#
_entry.id   AF-A0AAU3BGZ1-F1
#
_cell.length_a   1.000
_cell.length_b   1.000
_cell.length_c   1.000
_cell.angle_alpha   90.00
_cell.angle_beta   90.00
_cell.angle_gamma   90.00
#
_symmetry.space_group_name_H-M   'P 1'
#
loop_
_entity.id
_entity.type
_entity.pdbx_description
1 polymer ?
#
loop_
_entity_poly.entity_id
_entity_poly.type
_entity_poly.pdbx_seq_one_letter_code
_entity_poly.pdbx_strand_id
1 'polypeptide(L)' 'MIAIGVAGDRAAKKRKKAFWDRYGSFEGFRGQVDTERIEEVRRASGDVVAIKVLRKEYPNVSLVMAKRYVDELAAA' A
#
# COMPACT_ATOMS: atom_id res chain seq x y z
N MET A 1 -4.51 26.59 -17.85
CA MET A 1 -4.44 26.59 -16.37
C MET A 1 -4.65 25.19 -15.84
N ILE A 2 -3.93 24.86 -14.77
CA ILE A 2 -3.62 23.52 -14.26
C ILE A 2 -4.83 22.95 -13.50
N ALA A 3 -5.70 22.19 -14.16
CA ALA A 3 -6.87 21.56 -13.52
C ALA A 3 -6.67 20.07 -13.16
N ILE A 4 -5.62 19.42 -13.68
CA ILE A 4 -5.40 17.97 -13.51
C ILE A 4 -4.80 17.63 -12.14
N GLY A 5 -4.08 18.56 -11.49
CA GLY A 5 -3.44 18.33 -10.20
C GLY A 5 -4.39 18.25 -9.00
N VAL A 6 -5.52 18.97 -9.04
CA VAL A 6 -6.42 19.12 -7.87
C VAL A 6 -7.27 17.88 -7.63
N ALA A 7 -7.70 17.19 -8.71
CA ALA A 7 -8.47 15.96 -8.61
C ALA A 7 -7.63 14.81 -8.02
N GLY A 8 -6.35 14.71 -8.44
CA GLY A 8 -5.39 13.76 -7.89
C GLY A 8 -5.12 13.99 -6.40
N ASP A 9 -4.95 15.25 -5.98
CA ASP A 9 -4.70 15.62 -4.58
C ASP A 9 -5.89 15.30 -3.67
N ARG A 10 -7.12 15.60 -4.10
CA ARG A 10 -8.34 15.23 -3.35
C ARG A 10 -8.50 13.72 -3.24
N ALA A 11 -8.30 12.97 -4.33
CA ALA A 11 -8.38 11.52 -4.31
C ALA A 11 -7.29 10.89 -3.42
N ALA A 12 -6.07 11.44 -3.43
CA ALA A 12 -4.99 11.03 -2.55
C ALA A 12 -5.31 11.32 -1.07
N LYS A 13 -5.84 12.51 -0.75
CA LYS A 13 -6.31 12.85 0.59
C LYS A 13 -7.43 11.93 1.08
N LYS A 14 -8.40 11.62 0.21
CA LYS A 14 -9.49 10.69 0.53
C LYS A 14 -8.97 9.28 0.82
N ARG A 15 -8.07 8.75 -0.01
CA ARG A 15 -7.43 7.45 0.23
C ARG A 15 -6.62 7.43 1.51
N LYS A 16 -5.84 8.50 1.78
CA LYS A 16 -5.08 8.64 3.02
C LYS A 16 -6.01 8.60 4.23
N LYS A 17 -7.10 9.38 4.22
CA LYS A 17 -8.09 9.35 5.30
C LYS A 17 -8.69 7.96 5.46
N ALA A 18 -9.16 7.35 4.37
CA ALA A 18 -9.76 6.01 4.40
C ALA A 18 -8.79 4.91 4.87
N PHE A 19 -7.48 5.07 4.63
CA PHE A 19 -6.46 4.19 5.18
C PHE A 19 -6.40 4.30 6.70
N TRP A 20 -6.27 5.52 7.24
CA TRP A 20 -6.21 5.72 8.70
C TRP A 20 -7.54 5.36 9.39
N ASP A 21 -8.68 5.66 8.78
CA ASP A 21 -9.99 5.28 9.30
C ASP A 21 -10.14 3.75 9.41
N ARG A 22 -9.55 3.00 8.46
CA ARG A 22 -9.67 1.53 8.43
C ARG A 22 -8.65 0.81 9.29
N TYR A 23 -7.40 1.26 9.28
CA TYR A 23 -6.29 0.54 9.90
C TYR A 23 -5.75 1.21 11.16
N GLY A 24 -6.06 2.49 11.39
CA GLY A 24 -5.60 3.29 12.54
C GLY A 24 -4.12 3.67 12.49
N SER A 25 -3.25 2.70 12.17
CA SER A 25 -1.81 2.87 12.09
C SER A 25 -1.20 2.02 10.96
N PHE A 26 0.09 2.23 10.69
CA PHE A 26 0.83 1.34 9.78
C PHE A 26 0.94 -0.09 10.34
N GLU A 27 1.16 -0.25 11.65
CA GLU A 27 1.18 -1.58 12.29
C GLU A 27 -0.20 -2.24 12.27
N GLY A 28 -1.28 -1.47 12.45
CA GLY A 28 -2.64 -1.99 12.31
C GLY A 28 -2.96 -2.44 10.87
N PHE A 29 -2.34 -1.79 9.88
CA PHE A 29 -2.36 -2.27 8.50
C PHE A 29 -1.54 -3.55 8.36
N ARG A 30 -0.29 -3.57 8.86
CA ARG A 30 0.61 -4.73 8.81
C ARG A 30 -0.04 -6.00 9.37
N GLY A 31 -0.74 -5.88 10.50
CA GLY A 31 -1.45 -7.00 11.13
C GLY A 31 -2.68 -7.51 10.36
N GLN A 32 -3.15 -6.78 9.35
CA GLN A 32 -4.27 -7.19 8.47
C GLN A 32 -3.81 -7.61 7.07
N VAL A 33 -2.52 -7.46 6.75
CA VAL A 33 -1.98 -7.92 5.48
C VAL A 33 -1.75 -9.43 5.53
N ASP A 34 -2.23 -10.14 4.51
CA ASP A 34 -1.83 -11.52 4.26
C ASP A 34 -0.34 -11.56 3.89
N THR A 35 0.49 -11.68 4.92
CA THR A 35 1.94 -11.56 4.80
C THR A 35 2.53 -12.71 4.02
N GLU A 36 2.05 -13.94 4.24
CA GLU A 36 2.51 -15.14 3.54
C GLU A 36 2.31 -15.02 2.03
N ARG A 37 1.11 -14.60 1.61
CA ARG A 37 0.81 -14.36 0.20
C ARG A 37 1.70 -13.29 -0.43
N ILE A 38 1.91 -12.17 0.26
CA ILE A 38 2.72 -11.08 -0.29
C ILE A 38 4.20 -11.47 -0.36
N GLU A 39 4.70 -12.24 0.61
CA GLU A 39 6.04 -12.83 0.55
C GLU A 39 6.18 -13.83 -0.59
N GLU A 40 5.20 -14.71 -0.80
CA GLU A 40 5.22 -15.67 -1.91
C GLU A 40 5.30 -14.93 -3.25
N VAL A 41 4.45 -13.93 -3.46
CA VAL A 41 4.48 -13.09 -4.67
C VAL A 41 5.82 -12.38 -4.81
N ARG A 42 6.40 -11.84 -3.72
CA ARG A 42 7.71 -11.19 -3.75
C ARG A 42 8.79 -12.16 -4.21
N ARG A 43 8.84 -13.36 -3.64
CA ARG A 43 9.85 -14.38 -3.99
C ARG A 43 9.67 -14.89 -5.41
N ALA A 44 8.43 -15.05 -5.87
CA ALA A 44 8.14 -15.56 -7.20
C ALA A 44 8.27 -14.51 -8.33
N SER A 45 7.96 -13.25 -8.05
CA SER A 45 7.75 -12.22 -9.09
C SER A 45 8.41 -10.86 -8.79
N GLY A 46 9.07 -10.72 -7.64
CA GLY A 46 9.81 -9.52 -7.25
C GLY A 46 8.96 -8.43 -6.60
N ASP A 47 9.65 -7.44 -6.04
CA ASP A 47 9.08 -6.41 -5.18
C ASP A 47 8.02 -5.55 -5.88
N VAL A 48 8.24 -5.21 -7.15
CA VAL A 48 7.30 -4.37 -7.91
C VAL A 48 5.95 -5.07 -8.08
N VAL A 49 5.95 -6.39 -8.30
CA VAL A 49 4.72 -7.17 -8.44
C VAL A 49 4.04 -7.32 -7.08
N ALA A 50 4.81 -7.59 -6.01
CA ALA A 50 4.29 -7.62 -4.65
C ALA A 50 3.61 -6.29 -4.25
N ILE A 51 4.23 -5.15 -4.54
CA ILE A 51 3.65 -3.81 -4.30
C ILE A 51 2.34 -3.62 -5.07
N LYS A 52 2.28 -4.07 -6.34
CA LYS A 52 1.06 -3.98 -7.16
C LYS A 52 -0.07 -4.85 -6.61
N VAL A 53 0.23 -6.09 -6.24
CA VAL A 53 -0.74 -7.02 -5.63
C VAL A 53 -1.26 -6.45 -4.32
N LEU A 54 -0.37 -5.98 -3.45
CA LEU A 54 -0.73 -5.34 -2.18
C LEU A 54 -1.67 -4.15 -2.40
N ARG A 55 -1.40 -3.27 -3.37
CA ARG A 55 -2.27 -2.12 -3.65
C ARG A 55 -3.57 -2.50 -4.36
N LYS A 56 -3.64 -3.67 -5.00
CA LYS A 56 -4.87 -4.21 -5.59
C LYS A 56 -5.80 -4.74 -4.49
N GLU A 57 -5.24 -5.46 -3.52
CA GLU A 57 -5.98 -6.03 -2.40
C GLU A 57 -6.32 -4.99 -1.32
N TYR A 58 -5.46 -3.98 -1.17
CA TYR A 58 -5.60 -2.90 -0.21
C TYR A 58 -5.59 -1.51 -0.91
N PRO A 59 -6.69 -1.14 -1.60
CA PRO A 59 -6.71 0.01 -2.54
C PRO A 59 -6.50 1.40 -1.91
N ASN A 60 -6.67 1.52 -0.60
CA ASN A 60 -6.44 2.77 0.13
C ASN A 60 -4.97 2.96 0.56
N VAL A 61 -4.14 1.93 0.40
CA VAL A 61 -2.71 1.99 0.73
C VAL A 61 -1.99 2.89 -0.28
N SER A 62 -1.21 3.84 0.24
CA SER A 62 -0.37 4.69 -0.60
C SER A 62 0.81 3.89 -1.15
N LEU A 63 1.36 4.32 -2.30
CA LEU A 63 2.53 3.66 -2.87
C LEU A 63 3.72 3.61 -1.90
N VAL A 64 3.93 4.70 -1.15
CA VAL A 64 5.02 4.79 -0.16
C VAL A 64 4.85 3.76 0.96
N MET A 65 3.62 3.59 1.48
CA MET A 65 3.36 2.60 2.54
C MET A 65 3.45 1.17 2.01
N ALA A 66 2.97 0.92 0.79
CA ALA A 66 3.10 -0.39 0.15
C ALA A 66 4.58 -0.75 -0.09
N LYS A 67 5.39 0.21 -0.58
CA LYS A 67 6.83 0.02 -0.76
C LYS A 67 7.50 -0.27 0.58
N ARG A 68 7.22 0.55 1.60
CA ARG A 68 7.76 0.37 2.95
C ARG A 68 7.48 -1.03 3.49
N TYR A 69 6.24 -1.51 3.37
CA TYR A 69 5.86 -2.84 3.83
C TYR A 69 6.68 -3.94 3.12
N VAL A 70 6.78 -3.88 1.78
CA VAL A 70 7.54 -4.88 1.02
C VAL A 70 9.04 -4.81 1.31
N ASP A 71 9.62 -3.61 1.47
CA ASP A 71 11.01 -3.42 1.88
C ASP A 71 11.27 -4.05 3.26
N GLU A 72 10.36 -3.84 4.23
CA GLU A 72 10.46 -4.42 5.57
C GLU A 72 10.36 -5.96 5.56
N LEU A 73 9.63 -6.55 4.62
CA LEU A 73 9.60 -8.02 4.44
C LEU A 73 10.87 -8.59 3.79
N ALA A 74 11.62 -7.77 3.06
CA ALA A 74 12.91 -8.18 2.48
C ALA A 74 14.05 -8.08 3.51
N ALA A 75 13.88 -7.23 4.52
CA ALA A 75 14.83 -7.06 5.62
C ALA A 75 14.61 -8.07 6.77
N ALA A 76 13.49 -8.80 6.76
CA ALA A 76 13.14 -9.86 7.70
C ALA A 76 13.54 -11.23 7.13
#